data_AF-A0A379VVD4-F1
#
_entry.id   AF-A0A379VVD4-F1
#
_cell.length_a   1.000
_cell.length_b   1.000
_cell.length_c   1.000
_cell.angle_alpha   90.00
_cell.angle_beta   90.00
_cell.angle_gamma   90.00
#
_symmetry.space_group_name_H-M   'P 1'
#
loop_
_entity.id
_entity.type
_entity.pdbx_description
1 polymer ?
#
loop_
_entity_poly.entity_id
_entity_poly.type
_entity_poly.pdbx_seq_one_letter_code
_entity_poly.pdbx_strand_id
1 'polypeptide(L)'
;MNMKTSFIAAAVALATVYSFSVSAVQKDITVTANIDSTLELLQADGSSLPSTMKLDFMPGKGLVHKSLQTRLYSNDQTKSVNVKLLNAPQLINVLDPTKNH
;
A
#
# COMPACT_ATOMS: atom_id res chain seq x y z
N MET A 1 26.20 -44.54 61.10
CA MET A 1 25.85 -43.57 60.03
C MET A 1 27.02 -43.54 59.07
N ASN A 2 26.83 -44.08 57.87
CA ASN A 2 27.92 -44.53 57.00
C ASN A 2 28.42 -43.34 56.18
N MET A 3 29.71 -43.00 56.26
CA MET A 3 30.37 -41.83 55.64
C MET A 3 30.04 -41.57 54.15
N LYS A 4 29.57 -42.59 53.43
CA LYS A 4 29.10 -42.53 52.05
C LYS A 4 27.80 -41.72 51.87
N THR A 5 26.91 -41.69 52.87
CA THR A 5 25.64 -40.91 52.78
C THR A 5 25.88 -39.41 52.97
N SER A 6 26.94 -39.04 53.70
CA SER A 6 27.29 -37.62 53.96
C SER A 6 27.88 -36.92 52.73
N PHE A 7 28.68 -37.63 51.92
CA PHE A 7 29.23 -37.11 50.67
C PHE A 7 28.15 -36.91 49.60
N ILE A 8 27.18 -37.83 49.51
CA ILE A 8 26.03 -37.70 48.61
C ILE A 8 25.17 -36.50 49.02
N ALA A 9 24.93 -36.31 50.32
CA ALA A 9 24.15 -35.17 50.83
C ALA A 9 24.81 -33.81 50.52
N ALA A 10 26.14 -33.72 50.65
CA ALA A 10 26.89 -32.50 50.34
C ALA A 10 26.90 -32.16 48.83
N ALA A 11 26.99 -33.16 47.96
CA ALA A 11 26.96 -32.96 46.51
C ALA A 11 25.57 -32.52 46.02
N VAL A 12 24.49 -33.02 46.64
CA VAL A 12 23.11 -32.61 46.32
C VAL A 12 22.84 -31.18 46.82
N ALA A 13 23.38 -30.78 47.97
CA ALA A 13 23.23 -29.41 48.50
C ALA A 13 24.01 -28.35 47.70
N LEU A 14 25.11 -28.73 47.03
CA LEU A 14 25.87 -27.84 46.15
C LEU A 14 25.23 -27.69 44.77
N ALA A 15 24.52 -28.72 44.27
CA ALA A 15 23.80 -28.64 42.99
C ALA A 15 22.56 -27.73 43.07
N THR A 16 21.94 -27.60 44.25
CA THR A 16 20.72 -26.78 44.45
C THR A 16 20.99 -25.27 44.57
N VAL A 17 22.23 -24.85 44.87
CA VAL A 17 22.60 -23.42 44.92
C VAL A 17 22.95 -22.84 43.55
N TYR A 18 23.30 -23.68 42.56
CA TYR A 18 23.43 -23.25 41.16
C TYR A 18 22.08 -23.15 40.42
N SER A 19 20.97 -23.55 41.06
CA SER A 19 19.64 -23.63 40.44
C SER A 19 18.91 -22.29 40.31
N PHE A 20 19.49 -21.16 40.76
CA PHE A 20 18.80 -19.88 40.82
C PHE A 20 19.14 -18.89 39.69
N SER A 21 19.90 -19.28 38.68
CA SER A 21 20.20 -18.41 37.55
C SER A 21 19.21 -18.58 36.39
N VAL A 22 17.91 -18.49 36.68
CA VAL A 22 16.88 -18.27 35.63
C VAL A 22 16.57 -16.78 35.59
N SER A 23 17.48 -16.02 35.00
CA SER A 23 17.18 -14.66 34.51
C SER A 23 17.00 -14.73 33.00
N ALA A 24 15.87 -15.29 32.56
CA ALA A 24 15.44 -15.15 31.17
C ALA A 24 15.03 -13.67 30.97
N VAL A 25 15.96 -12.86 30.46
CA VAL A 25 15.65 -11.47 30.09
C VAL A 25 14.90 -11.53 28.76
N GLN A 26 13.58 -11.61 28.84
CA GLN A 26 12.70 -11.50 27.67
C GLN A 26 12.56 -10.02 27.28
N LYS A 27 12.89 -9.71 26.03
CA LYS A 27 12.74 -8.39 25.42
C LYS A 27 11.81 -8.55 24.24
N ASP A 28 10.52 -8.53 24.51
CA ASP A 28 9.52 -8.54 23.45
C ASP A 28 9.45 -7.13 22.85
N ILE A 29 9.75 -7.04 21.55
CA ILE A 29 9.62 -5.81 20.78
C ILE A 29 8.47 -6.01 19.82
N THR A 30 7.34 -5.41 20.12
CA THR A 30 6.22 -5.36 19.18
C THR A 30 6.52 -4.33 18.09
N VAL A 31 6.70 -4.81 16.86
CA VAL A 31 6.87 -3.97 15.68
C VAL A 31 5.55 -3.94 14.93
N THR A 32 5.02 -2.74 14.68
CA THR A 32 3.82 -2.54 13.86
C THR A 32 4.14 -1.59 12.72
N ALA A 33 3.54 -1.84 11.56
CA ALA A 33 3.57 -0.95 10.40
C ALA A 33 2.20 -0.99 9.74
N ASN A 34 1.68 0.18 9.37
CA ASN A 34 0.47 0.29 8.55
C ASN A 34 0.84 0.91 7.21
N ILE A 35 0.26 0.41 6.12
CA ILE A 35 0.50 0.87 4.76
C ILE A 35 -0.86 1.24 4.19
N ASP A 36 -1.08 2.53 3.95
CA ASP A 36 -2.32 3.02 3.36
C ASP A 36 -2.41 2.65 1.88
N SER A 37 -3.63 2.39 1.40
CA SER A 37 -3.87 2.08 -0.01
C SER A 37 -3.69 3.32 -0.88
N THR A 38 -2.92 3.20 -1.95
CA THR A 38 -2.67 4.26 -2.94
C THR A 38 -3.09 3.78 -4.32
N LEU A 39 -3.69 4.67 -5.12
CA LEU A 39 -4.11 4.39 -6.50
C LEU A 39 -3.70 5.54 -7.41
N GLU A 40 -3.08 5.21 -8.55
CA GLU A 40 -2.70 6.17 -9.59
C GLU A 40 -3.12 5.66 -10.97
N LEU A 41 -3.46 6.60 -11.87
CA LEU A 41 -3.71 6.32 -13.29
C LEU A 41 -2.61 6.99 -14.10
N LEU A 42 -1.88 6.21 -14.89
CA LEU A 42 -0.80 6.69 -15.76
C LEU A 42 -1.06 6.24 -17.20
N GLN A 43 -0.33 6.83 -18.14
CA GLN A 43 -0.25 6.31 -19.50
C GLN A 43 0.40 4.91 -19.49
N ALA A 44 0.18 4.13 -20.54
CA ALA A 44 0.72 2.77 -20.63
C ALA A 44 2.25 2.70 -20.61
N ASP A 45 2.92 3.81 -20.95
CA ASP A 45 4.39 3.98 -20.89
C ASP A 45 4.90 4.47 -19.51
N GLY A 46 3.99 4.73 -18.55
CA GLY A 46 4.31 5.22 -17.22
C GLY A 46 4.38 6.75 -17.10
N SER A 47 4.17 7.50 -18.19
CA SER A 47 4.09 8.97 -18.12
C SER A 47 2.75 9.44 -17.55
N SER A 48 2.72 10.66 -16.99
CA SER A 48 1.49 11.27 -16.49
C SER A 48 0.48 11.51 -17.62
N LEU A 49 -0.82 11.49 -17.30
CA LEU A 49 -1.84 11.85 -18.28
C LEU A 49 -1.67 13.32 -18.72
N PRO A 50 -1.89 13.64 -20.00
CA PRO A 50 -1.82 15.01 -20.48
C PRO A 50 -2.90 15.87 -19.80
N SER A 51 -2.52 17.05 -19.32
CA SER A 51 -3.45 18.01 -18.70
C SER A 51 -4.41 18.65 -19.71
N THR A 52 -4.07 18.61 -21.00
CA THR A 52 -4.87 19.17 -22.08
C THR A 52 -4.98 18.19 -23.24
N MET A 53 -6.19 18.05 -23.78
CA MET A 53 -6.45 17.21 -24.94
C MET A 53 -7.22 17.99 -26.00
N LYS A 54 -6.59 18.21 -27.16
CA LYS A 54 -7.25 18.79 -28.33
C LYS A 54 -8.01 17.71 -29.10
N LEU A 55 -9.27 17.98 -29.41
CA LEU A 55 -10.08 17.21 -30.37
C LEU A 55 -10.02 17.92 -31.72
N ASP A 56 -9.55 17.23 -32.75
CA ASP A 56 -9.48 17.80 -34.09
C ASP A 56 -10.84 17.78 -34.76
N PHE A 57 -11.16 18.82 -35.54
CA PHE A 57 -12.41 18.90 -36.29
C PHE A 57 -12.16 18.55 -37.77
N MET A 58 -12.88 17.55 -38.27
CA MET A 58 -12.89 17.17 -39.68
C MET A 58 -14.20 17.64 -40.34
N PRO A 59 -14.16 18.56 -41.33
CA PRO A 59 -15.35 18.98 -42.05
C PRO A 59 -16.14 17.79 -42.62
N GLY A 60 -17.45 17.77 -42.40
CA GLY A 60 -18.34 16.68 -42.81
C GLY A 60 -18.32 15.41 -41.94
N LYS A 61 -17.40 15.32 -40.96
CA LYS A 61 -17.32 14.21 -39.99
C LYS A 61 -17.46 14.65 -38.54
N GLY A 62 -17.16 15.91 -38.23
CA GLY A 62 -17.24 16.47 -36.88
C GLY A 62 -15.94 16.30 -36.10
N LEU A 63 -16.05 16.25 -34.77
CA LEU A 63 -14.90 16.07 -33.86
C LEU A 63 -14.36 14.63 -33.93
N VAL A 64 -13.05 14.51 -34.01
CA VAL A 64 -12.33 13.24 -34.01
C VAL A 64 -12.17 12.76 -32.58
N HIS A 65 -12.63 11.53 -32.31
CA HIS A 65 -12.46 10.88 -31.01
C HIS A 65 -10.98 10.65 -30.70
N LYS A 66 -10.60 10.81 -29.42
CA LYS A 66 -9.24 10.59 -28.95
C LYS A 66 -9.24 9.52 -27.87
N SER A 67 -8.38 8.52 -28.07
CA SER A 67 -8.17 7.42 -27.14
C SER A 67 -6.76 7.49 -26.57
N LEU A 68 -6.62 7.10 -25.30
CA LEU A 68 -5.35 7.04 -24.59
C LEU A 68 -5.23 5.70 -23.88
N GLN A 69 -4.13 4.99 -24.14
CA GLN A 69 -3.82 3.76 -23.43
C GLN A 69 -3.31 4.10 -22.03
N THR A 70 -4.01 3.62 -21.01
CA THR A 70 -3.70 3.91 -19.61
C THR A 70 -3.58 2.62 -18.79
N ARG A 71 -2.94 2.73 -17.62
CA ARG A 71 -2.76 1.65 -16.64
C ARG A 71 -3.00 2.18 -15.23
N LEU A 72 -3.61 1.33 -14.42
CA LEU A 72 -3.82 1.59 -12.99
C LEU A 72 -2.64 1.01 -12.20
N TYR A 73 -2.12 1.80 -11.27
CA TYR A 73 -1.05 1.43 -10.36
C TYR A 73 -1.60 1.50 -8.94
N SER A 74 -1.58 0.37 -8.23
CA SER A 74 -2.08 0.26 -6.86
C SER A 74 -1.16 -0.64 -6.04
N ASN A 75 -0.97 -0.30 -4.76
CA ASN A 75 -0.31 -1.18 -3.79
C ASN A 75 -1.27 -2.23 -3.21
N ASP A 76 -2.58 -2.14 -3.47
CA ASP A 76 -3.59 -3.15 -3.16
C ASP A 76 -4.31 -3.57 -4.44
N GLN A 77 -4.02 -4.78 -4.92
CA GLN A 77 -4.56 -5.34 -6.16
C GLN A 77 -5.86 -6.12 -5.96
N THR A 78 -6.30 -6.29 -4.71
CA THR A 78 -7.48 -7.11 -4.39
C THR A 78 -8.77 -6.29 -4.36
N LYS A 79 -8.66 -4.96 -4.29
CA LYS A 79 -9.79 -4.03 -4.21
C LYS A 79 -10.33 -3.70 -5.60
N SER A 80 -11.65 -3.55 -5.67
CA SER A 80 -12.31 -3.00 -6.85
C SER A 80 -12.05 -1.50 -6.99
N VAL A 81 -11.93 -1.03 -8.22
CA VAL A 81 -11.76 0.40 -8.55
C VAL A 81 -13.09 0.98 -9.04
N ASN A 82 -13.50 2.12 -8.49
CA ASN A 82 -14.68 2.86 -8.92
C ASN A 82 -14.27 4.08 -9.74
N VAL A 83 -14.88 4.27 -10.92
CA VAL A 83 -14.58 5.38 -11.84
C VAL A 83 -15.83 6.21 -12.05
N LYS A 84 -15.73 7.52 -11.83
CA LYS A 84 -16.80 8.48 -12.09
C LYS A 84 -16.24 9.80 -12.62
N LEU A 85 -17.06 10.52 -13.38
CA LEU A 85 -16.81 11.92 -13.66
C LEU A 85 -17.36 12.74 -12.50
N LEU A 86 -16.59 13.74 -12.02
CA LEU A 86 -17.05 14.61 -10.93
C LEU A 86 -18.26 15.45 -11.36
N ASN A 87 -18.24 15.93 -12.61
CA ASN A 87 -19.30 16.71 -13.25
C ASN A 87 -19.49 16.22 -14.70
N ALA A 88 -20.64 16.53 -15.29
CA ALA A 88 -20.86 16.29 -16.72
C ALA A 88 -19.94 17.19 -17.57
N PRO A 89 -19.04 16.64 -18.40
CA PRO A 89 -18.15 17.43 -19.24
C PRO A 89 -18.95 18.12 -20.37
N GLN A 90 -18.58 19.35 -20.70
CA GLN A 90 -19.20 20.14 -21.77
C GLN A 90 -18.11 20.78 -22.63
N LEU A 91 -18.32 20.83 -23.95
CA LEU A 91 -17.51 21.64 -24.85
C LEU A 91 -18.20 22.97 -25.05
N ILE A 92 -17.62 24.04 -24.52
CA ILE A 92 -18.21 25.38 -24.54
C ILE A 92 -17.49 26.30 -25.53
N ASN A 93 -18.24 27.20 -26.16
CA ASN A 93 -17.65 28.27 -26.94
C ASN A 93 -17.08 29.34 -26.00
N VAL A 94 -15.79 29.64 -26.16
CA VAL A 94 -15.06 30.59 -25.29
C VAL A 94 -15.57 32.03 -25.45
N LEU A 95 -16.15 32.39 -26.59
CA LEU A 95 -16.70 33.72 -26.87
C LEU A 95 -18.18 33.86 -26.50
N ASP A 96 -18.92 32.75 -26.48
CA ASP A 96 -20.34 32.72 -26.15
C ASP A 96 -20.70 31.43 -25.39
N PRO A 97 -20.53 31.42 -24.06
CA PRO A 97 -20.71 30.22 -23.23
C PRO A 97 -22.15 29.71 -23.19
N THR A 98 -23.11 30.47 -23.72
CA THR A 98 -24.53 30.11 -23.76
C THR A 98 -24.89 29.29 -24.99
N LYS A 99 -24.03 29.30 -26.01
CA LYS A 99 -24.17 28.49 -27.22
C LYS A 99 -23.38 27.20 -27.06
N ASN A 100 -24.08 26.14 -26.69
CA ASN A 100 -23.56 24.78 -26.72
C ASN A 100 -23.51 24.27 -28.17
N HIS A 101 -22.51 23.46 -28.49
CA HIS A 101 -22.43 22.71 -29.76
C HIS A 101 -23.49 21.61 -29.85
#